data_AF-A0A3B9T9C5-F1
#
_entry.id   AF-A0A3B9T9C5-F1
#
_cell.length_a   1.000
_cell.length_b   1.000
_cell.length_c   1.000
_cell.angle_alpha   90.00
_cell.angle_beta   90.00
_cell.angle_gamma   90.00
#
_symmetry.space_group_name_H-M   'P 1'
#
loop_
_entity.id
_entity.type
_entity.pdbx_description
1 polymer ?
#
loop_
_entity_poly.entity_id
_entity_poly.type
_entity_poly.pdbx_seq_one_letter_code
_entity_poly.pdbx_strand_id
1 'polypeptide(L)'
;MALGTTTYSQDIDIYSQKKNINYEFPYLNSQTSFEEFQLLNRTLRLQDMAYAAIVPGYVHFKVKDPLVGWSLVAYRAVGYAGLTYVILDGSYSITDLLNGTPSSTSNVSDYNSQQDITYISIAIVLSSYMFDYIHGRHRLEKKQEMIRYKYGLKFNMSFAEPPIKEGNFIPTFGMRYSF
;
A
#
# COMPACT_ATOMS: atom_id res chain seq x y z
N MET A 1 28.79 -11.88 31.03
CA MET A 1 27.40 -12.11 30.57
C MET A 1 27.05 -10.99 29.62
N ALA A 2 27.09 -11.23 28.31
CA ALA A 2 26.61 -10.27 27.31
C ALA A 2 25.24 -10.74 26.83
N LEU A 3 24.19 -10.02 27.21
CA LEU A 3 22.82 -10.24 26.73
C LEU A 3 22.73 -9.68 25.32
N GLY A 4 22.87 -10.55 24.32
CA GLY A 4 22.57 -10.22 22.94
C GLY A 4 21.06 -10.11 22.74
N THR A 5 20.55 -8.88 22.62
CA THR A 5 19.18 -8.63 22.18
C THR A 5 19.10 -8.95 20.68
N THR A 6 18.57 -10.12 20.35
CA THR A 6 18.22 -10.47 18.97
C THR A 6 16.93 -9.73 18.59
N THR A 7 17.08 -8.62 17.89
CA THR A 7 15.94 -7.88 17.32
C THR A 7 15.39 -8.69 16.14
N TYR A 8 14.33 -9.45 16.39
CA TYR A 8 13.55 -10.08 15.33
C TYR A 8 12.60 -9.05 14.71
N SER A 9 13.11 -8.22 13.80
CA SER A 9 12.24 -7.51 12.86
C SER A 9 11.83 -8.48 11.76
N GLN A 10 11.04 -9.49 12.11
CA GLN A 10 10.32 -10.26 11.11
C GLN A 10 9.15 -9.39 10.66
N ASP A 11 9.19 -8.94 9.41
CA ASP A 11 8.02 -8.41 8.70
C ASP A 11 6.83 -9.33 9.00
N ILE A 12 5.70 -8.76 9.42
CA ILE A 12 4.44 -9.51 9.51
C ILE A 12 3.98 -9.74 8.07
N ASP A 13 4.65 -10.66 7.39
CA ASP A 13 4.17 -11.25 6.16
C ASP A 13 3.08 -12.25 6.58
N ILE A 14 1.82 -11.96 6.24
CA ILE A 14 0.67 -12.85 6.48
C ILE A 14 0.90 -14.23 5.80
N TYR A 15 1.84 -14.28 4.84
CA TYR A 15 2.29 -15.50 4.19
C TYR A 15 3.76 -15.78 4.52
N SER A 16 4.03 -16.89 5.20
CA SER A 16 5.38 -17.41 5.35
C SER A 16 5.92 -17.81 3.98
N GLN A 17 6.88 -17.04 3.44
CA GLN A 17 7.58 -17.41 2.22
C GLN A 17 8.45 -18.64 2.52
N LYS A 18 8.01 -19.83 2.11
CA LYS A 18 8.86 -21.02 2.16
C LYS A 18 10.08 -20.78 1.28
N LYS A 19 11.24 -20.59 1.89
CA LYS A 19 12.52 -20.44 1.20
C LYS A 19 12.79 -21.73 0.43
N ASN A 20 12.46 -21.74 -0.85
CA ASN A 20 12.77 -22.87 -1.72
C ASN A 20 14.28 -22.87 -1.94
N ILE A 21 14.96 -23.86 -1.37
CA ILE A 21 16.41 -24.07 -1.51
C ILE A 21 16.82 -24.41 -2.95
N ASN A 22 15.86 -24.77 -3.80
CA ASN A 22 16.02 -24.90 -5.26
C ASN A 22 15.49 -23.64 -5.97
N TYR A 23 15.97 -22.47 -5.56
CA TYR A 23 15.66 -21.22 -6.26
C TYR A 23 16.59 -21.11 -7.49
N GLU A 24 16.11 -21.55 -8.64
CA GLU A 24 16.70 -21.17 -9.91
C GLU A 24 16.29 -19.72 -10.20
N PHE A 25 17.27 -18.84 -10.44
CA PHE A 25 16.95 -17.51 -10.95
C PHE A 25 16.17 -17.70 -12.25
N PRO A 26 14.98 -17.11 -12.40
CA PRO A 26 14.28 -17.15 -13.67
C PRO A 26 15.24 -16.62 -14.74
N TYR A 27 15.30 -17.29 -15.90
CA TYR A 27 16.17 -16.88 -17.00
C TYR A 27 15.96 -15.39 -17.28
N LEU A 28 16.94 -14.58 -16.87
CA LEU A 28 16.98 -13.16 -17.18
C LEU A 28 17.16 -13.07 -18.68
N ASN A 29 16.12 -12.63 -19.39
CA ASN A 29 16.32 -12.22 -20.78
C ASN A 29 17.38 -11.10 -20.75
N SER A 30 18.51 -11.33 -21.43
CA SER A 30 19.65 -10.40 -21.49
C SER A 30 19.28 -9.03 -22.07
N GLN A 31 18.09 -8.91 -22.65
CA GLN A 31 17.51 -7.67 -23.16
C GLN A 31 16.74 -6.86 -22.09
N THR A 32 16.52 -7.39 -20.88
CA THR A 32 15.80 -6.67 -19.80
C THR A 32 16.61 -5.49 -19.28
N SER A 33 16.01 -4.30 -19.27
CA SER A 33 16.65 -3.14 -18.64
C SER A 33 16.67 -3.32 -17.13
N PHE A 34 17.70 -2.79 -16.46
CA PHE A 34 17.83 -2.81 -15.00
C PHE A 34 16.59 -2.23 -14.30
N GLU A 35 15.98 -1.21 -14.90
CA GLU A 35 14.77 -0.61 -14.34
C GLU A 35 13.55 -1.53 -14.41
N GLU A 36 13.42 -2.28 -15.51
CA GLU A 36 12.35 -3.26 -15.70
C GLU A 36 12.54 -4.44 -14.73
N PHE A 37 13.78 -4.89 -14.55
CA PHE A 37 14.12 -5.91 -13.56
C PHE A 37 13.75 -5.48 -12.14
N GLN A 38 14.11 -4.25 -11.75
CA GLN A 38 13.74 -3.72 -10.44
C GLN A 38 12.22 -3.64 -10.24
N LEU A 39 11.46 -3.27 -11.27
CA LEU A 39 9.99 -3.21 -11.21
C LEU A 39 9.36 -4.61 -11.11
N LEU A 40 9.90 -5.59 -11.82
CA LEU A 40 9.45 -6.99 -11.76
C LEU A 40 9.63 -7.61 -10.38
N ASN A 41 10.77 -7.33 -9.73
CA ASN A 41 11.08 -7.88 -8.41
C ASN A 41 10.47 -7.05 -7.25
N ARG A 42 9.76 -5.97 -7.56
CA ARG A 42 9.16 -5.11 -6.54
C ARG A 42 7.88 -5.74 -6.01
N THR A 43 7.78 -5.82 -4.69
CA THR A 43 6.57 -6.27 -3.98
C THR A 43 6.09 -5.16 -3.04
N LEU A 44 4.78 -5.06 -2.87
CA LEU A 44 4.16 -4.21 -1.86
C LEU A 44 3.81 -5.07 -0.66
N ARG A 45 4.44 -4.77 0.46
CA ARG A 45 4.23 -5.44 1.75
C ARG A 45 3.33 -4.61 2.65
N LEU A 46 2.87 -5.20 3.75
CA LEU A 46 2.08 -4.49 4.76
C LEU A 46 2.85 -3.28 5.33
N GLN A 47 4.18 -3.39 5.48
CA GLN A 47 5.01 -2.24 5.86
C GLN A 47 4.91 -1.07 4.88
N ASP A 48 4.82 -1.34 3.56
CA ASP A 48 4.68 -0.28 2.56
C ASP A 48 3.33 0.43 2.66
N MET A 49 2.29 -0.31 3.07
CA MET A 49 1.00 0.27 3.41
C MET A 49 1.15 1.21 4.60
N ALA A 50 1.81 0.78 5.68
CA ALA A 50 2.06 1.63 6.84
C ALA A 50 2.89 2.88 6.48
N TYR A 51 3.90 2.74 5.63
CA TYR A 51 4.68 3.89 5.14
C TYR A 51 3.83 4.86 4.32
N ALA A 52 2.88 4.38 3.51
CA ALA A 52 1.94 5.24 2.78
C ALA A 52 1.03 6.05 3.70
N ALA A 53 0.75 5.55 4.91
CA ALA A 53 -0.01 6.29 5.91
C ALA A 53 0.76 7.53 6.39
N ILE A 54 2.09 7.44 6.50
CA ILE A 54 2.96 8.52 6.98
C ILE A 54 3.39 9.43 5.82
N VAL A 55 3.83 8.84 4.71
CA VAL A 55 4.38 9.52 3.55
C VAL A 55 3.35 9.49 2.42
N PRO A 56 2.72 10.62 2.08
CA PRO A 56 1.75 10.69 0.99
C PRO A 56 2.39 10.31 -0.34
N GLY A 57 1.75 9.45 -1.12
CA GLY A 57 2.24 9.05 -2.44
C GLY A 57 3.42 8.08 -2.40
N TYR A 58 3.75 7.52 -1.23
CA TYR A 58 4.88 6.61 -1.06
C TYR A 58 4.82 5.43 -2.04
N VAL A 59 3.65 4.83 -2.22
CA VAL A 59 3.49 3.69 -3.12
C VAL A 59 3.73 4.12 -4.56
N HIS A 60 3.27 5.30 -4.94
CA HIS A 60 3.50 5.88 -6.26
C HIS A 60 4.96 6.32 -6.53
N PHE A 61 5.74 6.68 -5.49
CA PHE A 61 7.18 6.97 -5.59
C PHE A 61 8.07 5.73 -5.52
N LYS A 62 7.63 4.68 -4.79
CA LYS A 62 7.86 3.27 -5.17
C LYS A 62 7.24 3.08 -6.57
N VAL A 63 7.06 1.95 -7.23
CA VAL A 63 6.48 1.85 -8.63
C VAL A 63 6.88 2.85 -9.79
N LYS A 64 7.74 3.87 -9.61
CA LYS A 64 8.14 4.94 -10.54
C LYS A 64 6.97 5.67 -11.22
N ASP A 65 6.06 6.25 -10.44
CA ASP A 65 4.92 7.05 -10.94
C ASP A 65 4.81 8.42 -10.22
N PRO A 66 5.77 9.34 -10.47
CA PRO A 66 5.90 10.55 -9.67
C PRO A 66 4.75 11.54 -9.85
N LEU A 67 4.08 11.55 -11.00
CA LEU A 67 2.98 12.47 -11.27
C LEU A 67 1.81 12.22 -10.32
N VAL A 68 1.40 10.96 -10.18
CA VAL A 68 0.34 10.58 -9.23
C VAL A 68 0.83 10.76 -7.79
N GLY A 69 2.09 10.42 -7.50
CA GLY A 69 2.69 10.63 -6.18
C GLY A 69 2.59 12.09 -5.71
N TRP A 70 3.00 13.04 -6.55
CA TRP A 70 2.89 14.46 -6.24
C TRP A 70 1.44 14.96 -6.12
N SER A 71 0.52 14.42 -6.94
CA SER A 71 -0.90 14.76 -6.81
C SER A 71 -1.46 14.36 -5.44
N LEU A 72 -1.02 13.22 -4.89
CA LEU A 72 -1.44 12.76 -3.57
C LEU A 72 -0.84 13.61 -2.44
N VAL A 73 0.41 14.05 -2.60
CA VAL A 73 1.02 15.02 -1.68
C VAL A 73 0.19 16.31 -1.63
N ALA A 74 -0.16 16.86 -2.79
CA ALA A 74 -0.98 18.06 -2.88
C ALA A 74 -2.36 17.86 -2.24
N TYR A 75 -3.03 16.74 -2.55
CA TYR A 75 -4.34 16.42 -2.01
C TYR A 75 -4.33 16.28 -0.49
N ARG A 76 -3.29 15.63 0.07
CA ARG A 76 -3.15 15.47 1.52
C ARG A 76 -2.79 16.78 2.21
N ALA A 77 -2.03 17.66 1.55
CA ALA A 77 -1.73 18.99 2.04
C ALA A 77 -3.01 19.83 2.21
N VAL A 78 -3.98 19.71 1.30
CA VAL A 78 -5.31 20.34 1.44
C VAL A 78 -6.05 19.81 2.67
N GLY A 79 -6.04 18.50 2.89
CA GLY A 79 -6.64 17.90 4.09
C GLY A 79 -6.01 18.39 5.39
N TYR A 80 -4.67 18.47 5.45
CA TYR A 80 -3.99 19.02 6.63
C TYR A 80 -4.24 20.52 6.82
N ALA A 81 -4.28 21.29 5.74
CA ALA A 81 -4.62 22.71 5.81
C ALA A 81 -5.99 22.93 6.45
N GLY A 82 -7.00 22.15 6.04
CA GLY A 82 -8.34 22.20 6.63
C GLY A 82 -8.36 21.85 8.12
N LEU A 83 -7.64 20.80 8.54
CA LEU A 83 -7.51 20.46 9.96
C LEU A 83 -6.80 21.55 10.77
N THR A 84 -5.70 22.09 10.24
CA THR A 84 -4.96 23.15 10.93
C THR A 84 -5.75 24.44 11.04
N TYR A 85 -6.55 24.78 10.02
CA TYR A 85 -7.42 25.94 10.03
C TYR A 85 -8.42 25.87 11.20
N VAL A 86 -9.07 24.72 11.36
CA VAL A 86 -10.05 24.50 12.44
C VAL A 86 -9.41 24.55 13.84
N ILE A 87 -8.17 24.09 13.99
CA ILE A 87 -7.43 24.18 15.26
C ILE A 87 -7.03 25.63 15.56
N LEU A 88 -6.56 26.38 14.56
CA LEU A 88 -6.11 27.76 14.73
C LEU A 88 -7.27 28.74 14.98
N ASP A 89 -8.45 28.47 14.44
CA ASP A 89 -9.67 29.24 14.70
C ASP A 89 -10.16 29.10 16.15
N GLY A 90 -9.57 28.18 16.93
CA GLY A 90 -9.91 27.96 18.34
C GLY A 90 -11.18 27.13 18.56
N SER A 91 -11.82 26.66 17.48
CA SER A 91 -13.07 25.89 17.54
C SER A 91 -12.90 24.47 18.08
N TYR A 92 -11.70 23.88 17.99
CA TYR A 92 -11.44 22.53 18.47
C TYR A 92 -10.10 22.41 19.19
N SER A 93 -10.11 21.81 20.38
CA SER A 93 -8.88 21.31 21.01
C SER A 93 -8.38 20.06 20.28
N ILE A 94 -7.07 19.85 20.23
CA ILE A 94 -6.47 18.64 19.60
C ILE A 94 -7.02 17.35 20.22
N THR A 95 -7.31 17.37 21.53
CA THR A 95 -7.94 16.28 22.27
C THR A 95 -9.35 15.97 21.78
N ASP A 96 -10.08 16.99 21.38
CA ASP A 96 -11.48 16.92 20.95
C ASP A 96 -11.57 16.41 19.50
N LEU A 97 -10.61 16.79 18.66
CA LEU A 97 -10.40 16.21 17.33
C LEU A 97 -10.10 14.69 17.40
N LEU A 98 -9.25 14.26 18.34
CA LEU A 98 -8.86 12.86 18.51
C LEU A 98 -9.97 11.99 19.11
N ASN A 99 -10.77 12.54 20.02
CA ASN A 99 -11.85 11.82 20.70
C ASN A 99 -13.21 11.92 19.97
N GLY A 100 -13.29 12.69 18.88
CA GLY A 100 -14.51 12.90 18.11
C GLY A 100 -15.58 13.68 18.87
N THR A 101 -15.23 14.33 19.97
CA THR A 101 -16.14 15.11 20.80
C THR A 101 -15.96 16.59 20.48
N PRO A 102 -16.97 17.27 19.92
CA PRO A 102 -16.83 18.67 19.53
C PRO A 102 -16.74 19.60 20.75
N SER A 103 -15.73 20.48 20.76
CA SER A 103 -15.60 21.54 21.76
C SER A 103 -16.75 22.53 21.58
N SER A 104 -17.55 22.74 22.64
CA SER A 104 -18.60 23.76 22.63
C SER A 104 -18.01 25.15 22.82
N THR A 105 -18.05 26.01 21.80
CA THR A 105 -17.99 27.46 22.02
C THR A 105 -18.71 28.25 20.91
N SER A 106 -19.89 28.77 21.30
CA SER A 106 -20.60 29.97 20.80
C SER A 106 -20.59 30.31 19.30
N ASN A 107 -21.50 29.71 18.53
CA ASN A 107 -22.44 30.28 17.54
C ASN A 107 -22.93 29.15 16.61
N VAL A 108 -24.25 28.99 16.45
CA VAL A 108 -24.84 27.80 15.78
C VAL A 108 -24.53 27.74 14.27
N SER A 109 -24.32 28.88 13.60
CA SER A 109 -23.97 28.88 12.16
C SER A 109 -22.52 28.48 11.89
N ASP A 110 -21.59 28.97 12.72
CA ASP A 110 -20.16 28.78 12.51
C ASP A 110 -19.74 27.35 12.90
N TYR A 111 -20.43 26.78 13.90
CA TYR A 111 -20.22 25.42 14.37
C TYR A 111 -20.49 24.34 13.29
N ASN A 112 -21.58 24.45 12.54
CA ASN A 112 -21.90 23.47 11.49
C ASN A 112 -20.87 23.53 10.35
N SER A 113 -20.46 24.74 9.96
CA SER A 113 -19.46 24.92 8.91
C SER A 113 -18.08 24.36 9.30
N GLN A 114 -17.68 24.50 10.57
CA GLN A 114 -16.39 24.01 11.05
C GLN A 114 -16.38 22.47 11.23
N GLN A 115 -17.52 21.89 11.64
CA GLN A 115 -17.70 20.43 11.61
C GLN A 115 -17.55 19.86 10.21
N ASP A 116 -18.20 20.48 9.22
CA ASP A 116 -18.12 20.03 7.83
C ASP A 116 -16.67 20.05 7.32
N ILE A 117 -15.92 21.14 7.58
CA ILE A 117 -14.50 21.25 7.22
C ILE A 117 -13.69 20.12 7.88
N THR A 118 -13.95 19.82 9.15
CA THR A 118 -13.24 18.77 9.89
C THR A 118 -13.51 17.40 9.28
N TYR A 119 -14.78 17.03 9.07
CA TYR A 119 -15.15 15.74 8.49
C TYR A 119 -14.62 15.57 7.07
N ILE A 120 -14.73 16.61 6.24
CA ILE A 120 -14.20 16.61 4.87
C ILE A 120 -12.68 16.44 4.90
N SER A 121 -11.99 17.14 5.79
CA SER A 121 -10.53 17.06 5.89
C SER A 121 -10.05 15.66 6.32
N ILE A 122 -10.72 15.04 7.30
CA ILE A 122 -10.45 13.66 7.70
C ILE A 122 -10.72 12.69 6.54
N ALA A 123 -11.85 12.86 5.85
CA ALA A 123 -12.21 12.03 4.70
C ALA A 123 -11.19 12.15 3.56
N ILE A 124 -10.69 13.36 3.28
CA ILE A 124 -9.60 13.62 2.31
C ILE A 124 -8.34 12.86 2.71
N VAL A 125 -7.90 12.96 3.96
CA VAL A 125 -6.69 12.27 4.44
C VAL A 125 -6.83 10.75 4.36
N LEU A 126 -7.97 10.19 4.80
CA LEU A 126 -8.22 8.74 4.75
C LEU A 126 -8.37 8.22 3.32
N SER A 127 -9.15 8.91 2.48
CA SER A 127 -9.36 8.51 1.08
C SER A 127 -8.06 8.58 0.29
N SER A 128 -7.25 9.62 0.50
CA SER A 128 -5.94 9.76 -0.16
C SER A 128 -5.00 8.60 0.18
N TYR A 129 -4.96 8.19 1.44
CA TYR A 129 -4.19 7.04 1.91
C TYR A 129 -4.66 5.72 1.29
N MET A 130 -5.97 5.45 1.34
CA MET A 130 -6.56 4.24 0.74
C MET A 130 -6.29 4.19 -0.76
N PHE A 131 -6.41 5.33 -1.44
CA PHE A 131 -6.14 5.45 -2.87
C PHE A 131 -4.67 5.16 -3.19
N ASP A 132 -3.71 5.77 -2.48
CA ASP A 132 -2.27 5.54 -2.71
C ASP A 132 -1.92 4.04 -2.68
N TYR A 133 -2.43 3.33 -1.67
CA TYR A 133 -2.16 1.89 -1.54
C TYR A 133 -2.85 1.05 -2.62
N ILE A 134 -4.16 1.21 -2.80
CA ILE A 134 -4.96 0.37 -3.71
C ILE A 134 -4.56 0.64 -5.16
N HIS A 135 -4.51 1.93 -5.55
CA HIS A 135 -4.19 2.33 -6.90
C HIS A 135 -2.71 2.08 -7.22
N GLY A 136 -1.82 2.37 -6.28
CA GLY A 136 -0.39 2.11 -6.43
C GLY A 136 -0.08 0.62 -6.64
N ARG A 137 -0.78 -0.28 -5.93
CA ARG A 137 -0.67 -1.74 -6.16
C ARG A 137 -1.14 -2.13 -7.56
N HIS A 138 -2.31 -1.64 -7.97
CA HIS A 138 -2.83 -1.93 -9.31
C HIS A 138 -1.88 -1.44 -10.42
N ARG A 139 -1.27 -0.26 -10.26
CA ARG A 139 -0.29 0.28 -11.21
C ARG A 139 0.99 -0.55 -11.25
N LEU A 140 1.46 -1.07 -10.11
CA LEU A 140 2.60 -1.97 -10.06
C LEU A 140 2.33 -3.26 -10.84
N GLU A 141 1.21 -3.92 -10.56
CA GLU A 141 0.81 -5.17 -11.21
C GLU A 141 0.70 -4.99 -12.72
N LYS A 142 0.05 -3.91 -13.17
CA LYS A 142 -0.08 -3.59 -14.59
C LYS A 142 1.28 -3.36 -15.26
N LYS A 143 2.22 -2.65 -14.59
CA LYS A 143 3.59 -2.46 -15.12
C LYS A 143 4.34 -3.80 -15.20
N GLN A 144 4.21 -4.65 -14.19
CA GLN A 144 4.83 -5.98 -14.20
C GLN A 144 4.25 -6.86 -15.31
N GLU A 145 2.94 -6.84 -15.51
CA GLU A 145 2.26 -7.58 -16.58
C GLU A 145 2.74 -7.12 -17.96
N MET A 146 2.84 -5.81 -18.20
CA MET A 146 3.37 -5.27 -19.46
C MET A 146 4.81 -5.73 -19.73
N ILE A 147 5.67 -5.73 -18.70
CA ILE A 147 7.05 -6.21 -18.85
C ILE A 147 7.06 -7.73 -19.13
N ARG A 148 6.25 -8.51 -18.42
CA ARG A 148 6.14 -9.96 -18.64
C ARG A 148 5.62 -10.27 -20.05
N TYR A 149 4.63 -9.53 -20.52
CA TYR A 149 4.13 -9.62 -21.90
C TYR A 149 5.21 -9.31 -22.94
N LYS A 150 5.97 -8.22 -22.75
CA LYS A 150 7.09 -7.82 -23.64
C LYS A 150 8.12 -8.94 -23.83
N TYR A 151 8.38 -9.71 -22.77
CA TYR A 151 9.36 -10.80 -22.79
C TYR A 151 8.75 -12.20 -22.95
N GLY A 152 7.46 -12.29 -23.32
CA GLY A 152 6.80 -13.57 -23.58
C GLY A 152 6.56 -14.45 -22.35
N LEU A 153 6.72 -13.90 -21.14
CA LEU A 153 6.36 -14.55 -19.88
C LEU A 153 4.82 -14.58 -19.76
N LYS A 154 4.18 -15.57 -20.40
CA LYS A 154 2.74 -15.77 -20.31
C LYS A 154 2.39 -16.36 -18.94
N PHE A 155 1.51 -15.69 -18.19
CA PHE A 155 0.85 -16.33 -17.06
C PHE A 155 -0.20 -17.29 -17.59
N ASN A 156 0.08 -18.58 -17.54
CA ASN A 156 -0.98 -19.56 -17.56
C ASN A 156 -1.61 -19.59 -16.16
N MET A 157 -2.77 -18.94 -16.02
CA MET A 157 -3.71 -19.25 -14.95
C MET A 157 -4.35 -20.62 -15.23
N SER A 158 -3.55 -21.67 -15.23
CA SER A 158 -4.09 -23.02 -15.19
C SER A 158 -4.55 -23.25 -13.76
N PHE A 159 -5.87 -23.30 -13.56
CA PHE A 159 -6.44 -24.04 -12.45
C PHE A 159 -5.86 -25.46 -12.56
N ALA A 160 -4.86 -25.77 -11.75
CA ALA A 160 -4.40 -27.14 -11.62
C ALA A 160 -5.57 -27.88 -10.97
N GLU A 161 -6.39 -28.54 -11.78
CA GLU A 161 -7.28 -29.58 -11.29
C GLU A 161 -6.39 -30.55 -10.52
N PRO A 162 -6.59 -30.70 -9.20
CA PRO A 162 -5.75 -31.58 -8.42
C PRO A 162 -5.94 -33.01 -8.97
N PRO A 163 -4.88 -33.80 -9.10
CA PRO A 163 -5.05 -35.21 -9.39
C PRO A 163 -5.92 -35.80 -8.29
N ILE A 164 -7.08 -36.36 -8.66
CA ILE A 164 -8.02 -36.97 -7.72
C ILE A 164 -7.29 -38.10 -7.02
N LYS A 165 -6.83 -37.85 -5.79
CA LYS A 165 -6.49 -38.89 -4.82
C LYS A 165 -7.33 -38.65 -3.59
N GLU A 166 -8.18 -39.64 -3.32
CA GLU A 166 -8.98 -39.75 -2.10
C GLU A 166 -8.06 -39.64 -0.88
N GLY A 167 -8.28 -38.61 -0.06
CA GLY A 167 -7.58 -38.43 1.21
C GLY A 167 -7.28 -36.97 1.53
N ASN A 168 -8.09 -36.40 2.42
CA ASN A 168 -7.90 -35.15 3.17
C ASN A 168 -7.42 -33.93 2.36
N PHE A 169 -8.42 -33.21 1.86
CA PHE A 169 -8.28 -31.93 1.17
C PHE A 169 -7.70 -30.85 2.09
N ILE A 170 -6.49 -30.38 1.79
CA ILE A 170 -6.00 -29.07 2.23
C ILE A 170 -5.82 -28.26 0.94
N PRO A 171 -6.60 -27.17 0.73
CA PRO A 171 -6.44 -26.36 -0.46
C PRO A 171 -5.04 -25.78 -0.46
N THR A 172 -4.22 -26.23 -1.41
CA THR A 172 -2.85 -25.76 -1.59
C THR A 172 -2.76 -25.02 -2.91
N PHE A 173 -2.49 -23.72 -2.83
CA PHE A 173 -2.22 -22.89 -3.99
C PHE A 173 -0.83 -23.26 -4.53
N GLY A 174 -0.77 -24.10 -5.57
CA GLY A 174 0.47 -24.53 -6.20
C GLY A 174 0.67 -23.84 -7.55
N MET A 175 1.76 -23.08 -7.70
CA MET A 175 2.21 -22.57 -8.99
C MET A 175 3.04 -23.63 -9.70
N ARG A 176 2.65 -24.04 -10.91
CA ARG A 176 3.40 -24.99 -11.75
C ARG A 176 3.87 -24.28 -13.01
N TYR A 177 5.19 -24.25 -13.23
CA TYR A 177 5.80 -23.76 -14.47
C TYR A 177 5.87 -24.91 -15.49
N SER A 178 5.57 -24.60 -16.75
CA SER A 178 5.82 -25.46 -17.91
C SER A 178 6.78 -24.72 -18.83
N PHE A 179 7.89 -25.36 -19.18
CA PHE A 179 8.79 -24.94 -20.25
C PHE A 179 8.26 -25.43 -21.59
#